data_AF-A0A074SHX0-F1
#
_entry.id   AF-A0A074SHX0-F1
#
_cell.length_a   1.000
_cell.length_b   1.000
_cell.length_c   1.000
_cell.angle_alpha   90.00
_cell.angle_beta   90.00
_cell.angle_gamma   90.00
#
_symmetry.space_group_name_H-M   'P 1'
#
loop_
_entity.id
_entity.type
_entity.pdbx_description
1 polymer ?
#
loop_
_entity_poly.entity_id
_entity_poly.type
_entity_poly.pdbx_seq_one_letter_code
_entity_poly.pdbx_strand_id
1 'polypeptide(L)'
;MSLDGTPYPITSYPSSPLWQLTPVSSNSSAGWAPSCIASDCIPTASWSTGAVNSTLTYMFYAFGHTIYGKVDGDMKLQLIRNGNEEPINPSGGILYTFLGNPRDDDLHQNLTFKVIEASNGARLTVNKAFINGSSYAAQYFPSDEWTLASNDGALQYTGFVQQQATAGLQQVSPTTYVSSAAGDKVSMQFNGSALTIYGPCGPSSGLIRVTIDGREDTTNTTKPLQSDDCLLYQSQGYSVNGFHSFELENVDGRTLAINRLGFFRVLVNAQIHGSTMAAGKVAGIVVGVVLAVAALIILYSTRSRKSRQKINKPWTVLCS
;
A
#
# COMPACT_ATOMS: atom_id res chain seq x y z
N MET A 1 -4.32 24.99 1.91
CA MET A 1 -4.40 24.24 3.17
C MET A 1 -3.49 23.03 2.98
N SER A 2 -2.34 22.99 3.64
CA SER A 2 -1.40 21.86 3.56
C SER A 2 -2.07 20.63 4.16
N LEU A 3 -2.08 19.53 3.40
CA LEU A 3 -2.59 18.25 3.88
C LEU A 3 -1.53 17.61 4.79
N ASP A 4 -1.49 18.04 6.05
CA ASP A 4 -0.67 17.43 7.09
C ASP A 4 -1.36 16.15 7.60
N GLY A 5 -1.24 15.08 6.84
CA GLY A 5 -1.24 13.72 7.36
C GLY A 5 0.02 13.05 6.86
N THR A 6 0.60 12.09 7.58
CA THR A 6 1.79 11.35 7.10
C THR A 6 1.41 9.99 6.51
N PRO A 7 1.16 9.93 5.20
CA PRO A 7 1.04 8.71 4.43
C PRO A 7 2.24 8.47 3.52
N TYR A 8 2.36 7.25 2.99
CA TYR A 8 3.34 6.91 1.97
C TYR A 8 3.15 7.76 0.70
N PRO A 9 3.97 8.81 0.46
CA PRO A 9 3.72 9.74 -0.62
C PRO A 9 4.26 9.17 -1.92
N ILE A 10 3.38 8.73 -2.81
CA ILE A 10 3.77 8.20 -4.11
C ILE A 10 3.40 9.20 -5.18
N THR A 11 4.36 9.53 -6.05
CA THR A 11 4.08 10.26 -7.28
C THR A 11 3.98 9.26 -8.43
N SER A 12 2.89 9.33 -9.19
CA SER A 12 2.65 8.47 -10.35
C SER A 12 2.35 9.31 -11.59
N TYR A 13 2.77 8.85 -12.76
CA TYR A 13 2.67 9.58 -14.02
C TYR A 13 1.88 8.77 -15.06
N PRO A 14 1.18 9.43 -16.01
CA PRO A 14 0.32 8.73 -16.96
C PRO A 14 1.01 7.72 -17.89
N SER A 15 2.33 7.73 -17.96
CA SER A 15 3.14 6.71 -18.64
C SER A 15 3.14 5.35 -17.90
N SER A 16 2.85 5.33 -16.59
CA SER A 16 2.96 4.12 -15.77
C SER A 16 1.84 3.10 -16.02
N PRO A 17 2.09 1.79 -15.87
CA PRO A 17 1.12 0.69 -15.98
C PRO A 17 -0.23 0.93 -15.31
N LEU A 18 -0.22 1.56 -14.13
CA LEU A 18 -1.40 1.91 -13.35
C LEU A 18 -2.39 2.86 -14.05
N TRP A 19 -1.96 3.54 -15.12
CA TRP A 19 -2.78 4.45 -15.92
C TRP A 19 -3.14 3.84 -17.27
N GLN A 20 -4.42 3.84 -17.61
CA GLN A 20 -4.94 3.38 -18.89
C GLN A 20 -5.55 4.56 -19.64
N LEU A 21 -4.83 5.02 -20.66
CA LEU A 21 -5.24 6.11 -21.54
C LEU A 21 -5.83 5.49 -22.81
N THR A 22 -7.05 5.84 -23.19
CA THR A 22 -7.68 5.30 -24.41
C THR A 22 -8.51 6.35 -25.15
N PRO A 23 -8.37 6.48 -26.48
CA PRO A 23 -7.28 5.94 -27.30
C PRO A 23 -5.97 6.72 -27.06
N VAL A 24 -4.82 6.09 -27.26
CA VAL A 24 -3.53 6.80 -27.38
C VAL A 24 -3.29 7.16 -28.84
N SER A 25 -2.79 8.36 -29.10
CA SER A 25 -2.54 8.90 -30.44
C SER A 25 -1.28 9.76 -30.48
N SER A 26 -0.78 10.04 -31.68
CA SER A 26 0.31 11.00 -31.90
C SER A 26 -0.14 12.46 -31.78
N ASN A 27 -1.45 12.72 -31.80
CA ASN A 27 -2.02 14.06 -31.69
C ASN A 27 -3.17 14.08 -30.66
N SER A 28 -3.15 15.07 -29.78
CA SER A 28 -4.16 15.29 -28.75
C SER A 28 -5.59 15.46 -29.30
N SER A 29 -5.78 15.87 -30.56
CA SER A 29 -7.13 16.01 -31.14
C SER A 29 -7.77 14.67 -31.52
N ALA A 30 -7.01 13.57 -31.54
CA ALA A 30 -7.48 12.24 -31.92
C ALA A 30 -7.39 11.21 -30.77
N GLY A 31 -6.79 11.57 -29.65
CA GLY A 31 -6.63 10.72 -28.48
C GLY A 31 -5.64 11.33 -27.49
N TRP A 32 -5.21 10.55 -26.50
CA TRP A 32 -4.17 10.95 -25.56
C TRP A 32 -2.80 10.98 -26.23
N ALA A 33 -2.12 12.13 -26.15
CA ALA A 33 -0.76 12.32 -26.65
C ALA A 33 0.12 12.93 -25.55
N PRO A 34 1.36 12.43 -25.37
CA PRO A 34 2.31 13.01 -24.42
C PRO A 34 2.89 14.34 -24.93
N SER A 35 3.46 15.13 -24.02
CA SER A 35 4.19 16.36 -24.36
C SER A 35 5.54 16.09 -25.04
N CYS A 36 6.08 14.87 -24.93
CA CYS A 36 7.33 14.43 -25.55
C CYS A 36 7.25 12.95 -25.91
N ILE A 37 8.17 12.46 -26.75
CA ILE A 37 8.21 11.04 -27.19
C ILE A 37 9.55 10.34 -26.93
N ALA A 38 10.53 11.04 -26.38
CA ALA A 38 11.83 10.46 -26.00
C ALA A 38 11.70 9.67 -24.70
N SER A 39 12.34 8.49 -24.61
CA SER A 39 12.14 7.53 -23.51
C SER A 39 12.58 8.04 -22.14
N ASP A 40 13.50 8.99 -22.11
CA ASP A 40 14.00 9.68 -20.92
C ASP A 40 13.03 10.75 -20.38
N CYS A 41 12.24 11.36 -21.27
CA CYS A 41 11.25 12.38 -20.92
C CYS A 41 9.86 11.79 -20.60
N ILE A 42 9.46 10.70 -21.28
CA ILE A 42 8.15 10.04 -21.09
C ILE A 42 7.80 9.73 -19.61
N PRO A 43 8.72 9.24 -18.76
CA PRO A 43 8.44 8.94 -17.35
C PRO A 43 7.73 10.06 -16.59
N THR A 44 7.96 11.32 -16.96
CA THR A 44 7.39 12.49 -16.29
C THR A 44 6.55 13.38 -17.21
N ALA A 45 6.29 12.92 -18.45
CA ALA A 45 5.55 13.68 -19.44
C ALA A 45 4.12 13.94 -19.00
N SER A 46 3.62 15.14 -19.31
CA SER A 46 2.17 15.39 -19.26
C SER A 46 1.51 14.80 -20.50
N TRP A 47 0.27 14.37 -20.33
CA TRP A 47 -0.54 13.78 -21.39
C TRP A 47 -1.79 14.59 -21.59
N SER A 48 -2.20 14.76 -22.85
CA SER A 48 -3.39 15.54 -23.15
C SER A 48 -4.27 14.93 -24.22
N THR A 49 -5.56 15.26 -24.16
CA THR A 49 -6.54 14.94 -25.18
C THR A 49 -7.56 16.08 -25.31
N GLY A 50 -8.01 16.34 -26.53
CA GLY A 50 -9.22 17.09 -26.85
C GLY A 50 -10.27 16.22 -27.55
N ALA A 51 -10.00 14.92 -27.72
CA ALA A 51 -10.89 14.00 -28.41
C ALA A 51 -12.03 13.56 -27.49
N VAL A 52 -13.27 13.81 -27.91
CA VAL A 52 -14.49 13.31 -27.26
C VAL A 52 -14.46 11.79 -27.17
N ASN A 53 -15.02 11.23 -26.09
CA ASN A 53 -14.97 9.82 -25.72
C ASN A 53 -13.60 9.27 -25.29
N SER A 54 -12.55 10.11 -25.23
CA SER A 54 -11.30 9.68 -24.60
C SER A 54 -11.50 9.43 -23.11
N THR A 55 -10.90 8.35 -22.62
CA THR A 55 -10.90 7.95 -21.22
C THR A 55 -9.49 7.88 -20.65
N LEU A 56 -9.37 8.22 -19.38
CA LEU A 56 -8.22 7.92 -18.54
C LEU A 56 -8.73 7.16 -17.34
N THR A 57 -8.28 5.92 -17.16
CA THR A 57 -8.54 5.13 -15.96
C THR A 57 -7.26 4.99 -15.15
N TYR A 58 -7.34 5.17 -13.84
CA TYR A 58 -6.22 5.06 -12.92
C TYR A 58 -6.58 4.10 -11.78
N MET A 59 -5.70 3.14 -11.52
CA MET A 59 -5.87 2.12 -10.48
C MET A 59 -4.80 2.27 -9.41
N PHE A 60 -5.19 2.26 -8.13
CA PHE A 60 -4.28 2.55 -7.02
C PHE A 60 -4.80 2.05 -5.67
N TYR A 61 -3.89 1.92 -4.72
CA TYR A 61 -4.18 1.75 -3.28
C TYR A 61 -3.87 3.04 -2.55
N ALA A 62 -4.88 3.70 -1.96
CA ALA A 62 -4.67 4.98 -1.31
C ALA A 62 -5.72 5.32 -0.25
N PHE A 63 -5.26 5.99 0.82
CA PHE A 63 -6.13 6.74 1.71
C PHE A 63 -6.48 8.11 1.12
N GLY A 64 -5.75 8.63 0.14
CA GLY A 64 -6.08 9.91 -0.48
C GLY A 64 -5.33 10.15 -1.77
N HIS A 65 -5.82 11.09 -2.56
CA HIS A 65 -5.27 11.29 -3.88
C HIS A 65 -5.56 12.68 -4.42
N THR A 66 -4.61 13.19 -5.20
CA THR A 66 -4.77 14.41 -5.99
C THR A 66 -4.24 14.19 -7.38
N ILE A 67 -5.08 14.43 -8.39
CA ILE A 67 -4.66 14.47 -9.80
C ILE A 67 -4.38 15.92 -10.18
N TYR A 68 -3.16 16.15 -10.65
CA TYR A 68 -2.73 17.42 -11.19
C TYR A 68 -2.90 17.46 -12.70
N GLY A 69 -3.39 18.60 -13.17
CA GLY A 69 -3.70 18.81 -14.56
C GLY A 69 -4.51 20.07 -14.77
N LYS A 70 -4.99 20.27 -16.00
CA LYS A 70 -5.80 21.43 -16.34
C LYS A 70 -6.77 21.11 -17.47
N VAL A 71 -7.82 21.90 -17.52
CA VAL A 71 -8.78 21.94 -18.63
C VAL A 71 -8.62 23.30 -19.28
N ASP A 72 -8.25 23.32 -20.55
CA ASP A 72 -8.19 24.53 -21.37
C ASP A 72 -9.40 24.54 -22.32
N GLY A 73 -10.09 25.69 -22.42
CA GLY A 73 -11.29 25.83 -23.25
C GLY A 73 -12.54 25.15 -22.67
N ASP A 74 -13.63 25.16 -23.43
CA ASP A 74 -14.90 24.60 -22.98
C ASP A 74 -14.91 23.08 -23.15
N MET A 75 -14.89 22.34 -22.03
CA MET A 75 -15.01 20.88 -21.98
C MET A 75 -15.95 20.44 -20.86
N LYS A 76 -16.64 19.32 -21.10
CA LYS A 76 -17.43 18.61 -20.10
C LYS A 76 -16.79 17.26 -19.83
N LEU A 77 -16.49 17.01 -18.56
CA LEU A 77 -15.88 15.78 -18.10
C LEU A 77 -16.86 15.00 -17.23
N GLN A 78 -16.82 13.68 -17.33
CA GLN A 78 -17.45 12.77 -16.38
C GLN A 78 -16.36 12.10 -15.56
N LEU A 79 -16.54 12.07 -14.25
CA LEU A 79 -15.65 11.39 -13.31
C LEU A 79 -16.37 10.22 -12.67
N ILE A 80 -15.77 9.04 -12.73
CA ILE A 80 -16.32 7.81 -12.16
C ILE A 80 -15.29 7.23 -11.19
N ARG A 81 -15.67 7.03 -9.94
CA ARG A 81 -14.85 6.36 -8.91
C ARG A 81 -15.55 5.10 -8.43
N ASN A 82 -14.90 3.96 -8.54
CA ASN A 82 -15.44 2.65 -8.18
C ASN A 82 -16.83 2.37 -8.79
N GLY A 83 -17.02 2.80 -10.04
CA GLY A 83 -18.29 2.66 -10.77
C GLY A 83 -19.37 3.70 -10.45
N ASN A 84 -19.15 4.60 -9.48
CA ASN A 84 -20.09 5.67 -9.13
C ASN A 84 -19.62 7.00 -9.72
N GLU A 85 -20.57 7.80 -10.24
CA GLU A 85 -20.27 9.13 -10.72
C GLU A 85 -19.97 10.08 -9.54
N GLU A 86 -18.89 10.84 -9.67
CA GLU A 86 -18.42 11.80 -8.66
C GLU A 86 -18.44 13.22 -9.26
N PRO A 87 -18.74 14.24 -8.45
CA PRO A 87 -18.64 15.62 -8.91
C PRO A 87 -17.18 15.98 -9.21
N ILE A 88 -16.97 16.72 -10.29
CA ILE A 88 -15.65 17.21 -10.70
C ILE A 88 -15.67 18.74 -10.84
N ASN A 89 -14.69 19.40 -10.21
CA ASN A 89 -14.53 20.85 -10.28
C ASN A 89 -13.04 21.22 -10.38
N PRO A 90 -12.47 21.18 -11.59
CA PRO A 90 -11.05 21.47 -11.80
C PRO A 90 -10.73 22.92 -11.40
N SER A 91 -9.69 23.12 -10.60
CA SER A 91 -9.25 24.47 -10.19
C SER A 91 -7.77 24.49 -9.81
N GLY A 92 -7.08 25.61 -10.07
CA GLY A 92 -5.71 25.82 -9.57
C GLY A 92 -4.67 24.76 -9.98
N GLY A 93 -4.83 24.12 -11.15
CA GLY A 93 -3.94 23.03 -11.60
C GLY A 93 -4.25 21.66 -10.99
N ILE A 94 -5.38 21.53 -10.30
CA ILE A 94 -5.90 20.28 -9.74
C ILE A 94 -7.16 19.91 -10.53
N LEU A 95 -7.20 18.68 -11.06
CA LEU A 95 -8.38 18.13 -11.72
C LEU A 95 -9.36 17.53 -10.71
N TYR A 96 -8.82 16.82 -9.72
CA TYR A 96 -9.61 16.13 -8.72
C TYR A 96 -8.78 15.83 -7.47
N THR A 97 -9.41 15.95 -6.32
CA THR A 97 -8.88 15.49 -5.04
C THR A 97 -9.97 14.70 -4.35
N PHE A 98 -9.63 13.55 -3.80
CA PHE A 98 -10.48 12.89 -2.82
C PHE A 98 -9.70 12.65 -1.54
N LEU A 99 -10.40 12.82 -0.42
CA LEU A 99 -9.95 12.39 0.89
C LEU A 99 -10.62 11.04 1.12
N GLY A 100 -9.82 9.99 1.22
CA GLY A 100 -10.34 8.65 1.46
C GLY A 100 -10.84 8.51 2.89
N ASN A 101 -11.63 7.47 3.06
CA ASN A 101 -12.15 7.05 4.34
C ASN A 101 -11.20 6.04 4.98
N PRO A 102 -11.26 5.82 6.30
CA PRO A 102 -10.42 4.83 7.00
C PRO A 102 -10.56 3.37 6.53
N ARG A 103 -11.48 3.06 5.61
CA ARG A 103 -11.66 1.72 5.02
C ARG A 103 -11.17 1.63 3.57
N ASP A 104 -10.73 2.74 2.99
CA ASP A 104 -10.24 2.76 1.61
C ASP A 104 -8.82 2.16 1.48
N ASP A 105 -8.13 1.92 2.61
CA ASP A 105 -6.76 1.40 2.65
C ASP A 105 -6.60 -0.04 2.15
N ASP A 106 -7.64 -0.86 2.25
CA ASP A 106 -7.63 -2.25 1.77
C ASP A 106 -8.30 -2.40 0.39
N LEU A 107 -8.79 -1.30 -0.20
CA LEU A 107 -9.57 -1.32 -1.43
C LEU A 107 -8.72 -0.86 -2.61
N HIS A 108 -8.63 -1.71 -3.63
CA HIS A 108 -8.06 -1.30 -4.91
C HIS A 108 -9.06 -0.34 -5.59
N GLN A 109 -8.73 0.94 -5.60
CA GLN A 109 -9.59 1.99 -6.13
C GLN A 109 -9.43 2.08 -7.65
N ASN A 110 -10.51 2.42 -8.35
CA ASN A 110 -10.46 2.83 -9.74
C ASN A 110 -11.05 4.23 -9.92
N LEU A 111 -10.41 5.04 -10.76
CA LEU A 111 -10.85 6.38 -11.09
C LEU A 111 -10.79 6.57 -12.59
N THR A 112 -11.91 6.97 -13.20
CA THR A 112 -12.01 7.17 -14.64
C THR A 112 -12.48 8.58 -14.97
N PHE A 113 -11.69 9.31 -15.75
CA PHE A 113 -12.11 10.55 -16.42
C PHE A 113 -12.55 10.20 -17.83
N LYS A 114 -13.70 10.73 -18.25
CA LYS A 114 -14.19 10.62 -19.61
C LYS A 114 -14.48 12.01 -20.17
N VAL A 115 -13.99 12.28 -21.37
CA VAL A 115 -14.34 13.50 -22.11
C VAL A 115 -15.71 13.30 -22.76
N ILE A 116 -16.70 14.06 -22.32
CA ILE A 116 -18.09 13.98 -22.81
C ILE A 116 -18.31 14.97 -23.94
N GLU A 117 -17.86 16.21 -23.76
CA GLU A 117 -17.96 17.28 -24.75
C GLU A 117 -16.65 18.08 -24.74
N ALA A 118 -16.23 18.57 -25.90
CA ALA A 118 -15.06 19.43 -26.04
C ALA A 118 -15.26 20.38 -27.24
N SER A 119 -15.07 21.67 -27.01
CA SER A 119 -15.04 22.67 -28.09
C SER A 119 -13.74 22.54 -28.93
N ASN A 120 -13.72 23.16 -30.11
CA ASN A 120 -12.54 23.10 -30.97
C ASN A 120 -11.32 23.75 -30.28
N GLY A 121 -10.22 23.02 -30.19
CA GLY A 121 -9.01 23.46 -29.50
C GLY A 121 -9.02 23.29 -27.98
N ALA A 122 -10.13 22.83 -27.38
CA ALA A 122 -10.17 22.52 -25.96
C ALA A 122 -9.33 21.29 -25.63
N ARG A 123 -8.75 21.26 -24.43
CA ARG A 123 -7.74 20.27 -24.06
C ARG A 123 -7.77 19.95 -22.58
N LEU A 124 -7.95 18.67 -22.27
CA LEU A 124 -7.67 18.10 -20.95
C LEU A 124 -6.20 17.71 -20.92
N THR A 125 -5.46 18.18 -19.93
CA THR A 125 -4.06 17.80 -19.68
C THR A 125 -3.93 17.23 -18.29
N VAL A 126 -3.24 16.09 -18.17
CA VAL A 126 -2.95 15.39 -16.93
C VAL A 126 -1.44 15.30 -16.78
N ASN A 127 -0.94 15.71 -15.62
CA ASN A 127 0.49 15.80 -15.37
C ASN A 127 0.97 14.63 -14.52
N LYS A 128 0.34 14.44 -13.37
CA LYS A 128 0.72 13.44 -12.37
C LYS A 128 -0.40 13.22 -11.36
N ALA A 129 -0.33 12.10 -10.65
CA ALA A 129 -1.02 11.87 -9.40
C ALA A 129 -0.04 12.06 -8.23
N PHE A 130 -0.53 12.67 -7.16
CA PHE A 130 0.03 12.49 -5.83
C PHE A 130 -0.90 11.55 -5.06
N ILE A 131 -0.35 10.45 -4.59
CA ILE A 131 -1.06 9.43 -3.84
C ILE A 131 -0.57 9.46 -2.41
N ASN A 132 -1.52 9.52 -1.51
CA ASN A 132 -1.35 9.16 -0.12
C ASN A 132 -1.60 7.63 -0.07
N GLY A 133 -0.53 6.85 -0.20
CA GLY A 133 -0.59 5.40 -0.29
C GLY A 133 -1.09 4.75 1.00
N SER A 134 -1.79 3.62 0.85
CA SER A 134 -2.36 2.87 1.97
C SER A 134 -1.28 2.37 2.92
N SER A 135 -1.50 2.53 4.22
CA SER A 135 -0.63 1.98 5.26
C SER A 135 -1.47 1.51 6.45
N TYR A 136 -1.05 0.44 7.13
CA TYR A 136 -1.75 -0.11 8.32
C TYR A 136 -1.63 0.77 9.57
N ALA A 137 -1.53 2.10 9.42
CA ALA A 137 -1.42 3.01 10.54
C ALA A 137 -2.05 4.38 10.26
N ALA A 138 -2.64 4.97 11.31
CA ALA A 138 -3.21 6.31 11.28
C ALA A 138 -2.14 7.41 11.26
N GLN A 139 -2.58 8.62 10.91
CA GLN A 139 -1.90 9.93 10.76
C GLN A 139 -0.84 10.36 11.81
N TYR A 140 -0.58 9.56 12.87
CA TYR A 140 0.15 9.97 14.07
C TYR A 140 1.44 9.18 14.34
N PHE A 141 1.81 8.25 13.46
CA PHE A 141 3.03 7.48 13.64
C PHE A 141 4.18 8.01 12.79
N PRO A 142 5.41 8.11 13.34
CA PRO A 142 6.59 8.37 12.52
C PRO A 142 6.74 7.29 11.45
N SER A 143 7.38 7.63 10.34
CA SER A 143 7.57 6.71 9.21
C SER A 143 8.95 6.85 8.61
N ASP A 144 9.49 5.73 8.15
CA ASP A 144 10.71 5.69 7.35
C ASP A 144 10.39 5.34 5.90
N GLU A 145 11.09 5.98 4.97
CA GLU A 145 11.10 5.64 3.56
C GLU A 145 12.53 5.29 3.14
N TRP A 146 12.67 4.23 2.35
CA TRP A 146 13.95 3.89 1.74
C TRP A 146 13.76 3.29 0.36
N THR A 147 14.81 3.36 -0.44
CA THR A 147 14.85 2.81 -1.79
C THR A 147 15.99 1.80 -1.86
N LEU A 148 15.74 0.66 -2.50
CA LEU A 148 16.76 -0.30 -2.88
C LEU A 148 16.99 -0.20 -4.39
N ALA A 149 18.23 0.05 -4.78
CA ALA A 149 18.65 -0.04 -6.17
C ALA A 149 18.62 -1.50 -6.65
N SER A 150 18.53 -1.72 -7.96
CA SER A 150 18.44 -3.07 -8.53
C SER A 150 19.67 -3.94 -8.30
N ASN A 151 20.84 -3.36 -8.00
CA ASN A 151 22.05 -4.09 -7.62
C ASN A 151 22.22 -4.27 -6.11
N ASP A 152 21.20 -3.95 -5.31
CA ASP A 152 21.27 -4.17 -3.86
C ASP A 152 21.39 -5.66 -3.53
N GLY A 153 22.29 -6.00 -2.59
CA GLY A 153 22.58 -7.39 -2.22
C GLY A 153 21.43 -8.11 -1.51
N ALA A 154 20.39 -7.39 -1.07
CA ALA A 154 19.16 -8.00 -0.55
C ALA A 154 18.31 -8.67 -1.64
N LEU A 155 18.51 -8.30 -2.91
CA LEU A 155 17.73 -8.81 -4.04
C LEU A 155 18.36 -10.08 -4.62
N GLN A 156 17.56 -11.14 -4.69
CA GLN A 156 17.99 -12.44 -5.23
C GLN A 156 17.35 -12.66 -6.60
N TYR A 157 18.19 -12.64 -7.64
CA TYR A 157 17.76 -12.75 -9.02
C TYR A 157 17.98 -14.16 -9.60
N THR A 158 17.02 -14.62 -10.41
CA THR A 158 17.14 -15.81 -11.26
C THR A 158 16.80 -15.43 -12.69
N GLY A 159 17.74 -15.62 -13.62
CA GLY A 159 17.55 -15.37 -15.07
C GLY A 159 17.71 -13.91 -15.53
N PHE A 160 17.85 -12.96 -14.59
CA PHE A 160 18.09 -11.56 -14.93
C PHE A 160 19.56 -11.29 -15.29
N VAL A 161 19.74 -10.35 -16.22
CA VAL A 161 21.05 -9.80 -16.60
C VAL A 161 21.14 -8.36 -16.14
N GLN A 162 22.22 -8.03 -15.44
CA GLN A 162 22.53 -6.67 -15.03
C GLN A 162 22.97 -5.82 -16.23
N GLN A 163 22.40 -4.62 -16.35
CA GLN A 163 22.75 -3.61 -17.35
C GLN A 163 23.03 -2.27 -16.65
N GLN A 164 23.70 -1.36 -17.35
CA GLN A 164 23.85 0.02 -16.88
C GLN A 164 22.51 0.74 -16.96
N ALA A 165 22.18 1.53 -15.94
CA ALA A 165 20.95 2.33 -15.97
C ALA A 165 21.02 3.44 -17.03
N THR A 166 19.85 3.81 -17.58
CA THR A 166 19.71 4.93 -18.52
C THR A 166 20.20 6.24 -17.91
N ALA A 167 20.75 7.13 -18.76
CA ALA A 167 21.14 8.49 -18.39
C ALA A 167 20.04 9.19 -17.57
N GLY A 168 20.40 9.72 -16.40
CA GLY A 168 19.48 10.41 -15.48
C GLY A 168 19.02 9.55 -14.30
N LEU A 169 19.09 8.22 -14.39
CA LEU A 169 18.67 7.32 -13.31
C LEU A 169 19.81 6.88 -12.38
N GLN A 170 21.08 7.11 -12.76
CA GLN A 170 22.25 6.57 -12.04
C GLN A 170 22.34 7.01 -10.58
N GLN A 171 21.75 8.16 -10.23
CA GLN A 171 21.75 8.67 -8.86
C GLN A 171 20.81 7.90 -7.93
N VAL A 172 19.75 7.30 -8.49
CA VAL A 172 18.74 6.55 -7.73
C VAL A 172 18.95 5.04 -7.88
N SER A 173 19.41 4.60 -9.04
CA SER A 173 19.86 3.23 -9.27
C SER A 173 20.94 3.21 -10.36
N PRO A 174 22.15 2.72 -10.07
CA PRO A 174 23.23 2.68 -11.06
C PRO A 174 23.01 1.64 -12.15
N THR A 175 22.09 0.69 -11.92
CA THR A 175 21.88 -0.47 -12.79
C THR A 175 20.40 -0.70 -13.08
N THR A 176 20.15 -1.48 -14.12
CA THR A 176 18.84 -2.06 -14.41
C THR A 176 19.01 -3.55 -14.58
N TYR A 177 18.23 -4.36 -13.87
CA TYR A 177 18.23 -5.81 -14.04
C TYR A 177 17.12 -6.19 -15.01
N VAL A 178 17.46 -6.93 -16.06
CA VAL A 178 16.56 -7.24 -17.17
C VAL A 178 16.38 -8.75 -17.34
N SER A 179 15.13 -9.19 -17.41
CA SER A 179 14.70 -10.54 -17.76
C SER A 179 13.98 -10.53 -19.12
N SER A 180 14.09 -11.65 -19.83
CA SER A 180 13.42 -11.91 -21.12
C SER A 180 12.94 -13.35 -21.27
N ALA A 181 12.84 -14.09 -20.16
CA ALA A 181 12.34 -15.46 -20.14
C ALA A 181 11.23 -15.61 -19.10
N ALA A 182 10.20 -16.37 -19.45
CA ALA A 182 9.10 -16.66 -18.55
C ALA A 182 9.60 -17.52 -17.37
N GLY A 183 9.15 -17.19 -16.16
CA GLY A 183 9.57 -17.86 -14.92
C GLY A 183 10.82 -17.28 -14.27
N ASP A 184 11.52 -16.34 -14.91
CA ASP A 184 12.57 -15.55 -14.26
C ASP A 184 11.98 -14.76 -13.10
N LYS A 185 12.71 -14.69 -11.98
CA LYS A 185 12.22 -14.13 -10.72
C LYS A 185 13.25 -13.26 -10.02
N VAL A 186 12.76 -12.29 -9.26
CA VAL A 186 13.51 -11.64 -8.18
C VAL A 186 12.76 -11.83 -6.86
N SER A 187 13.48 -12.07 -5.77
CA SER A 187 12.89 -12.21 -4.44
C SER A 187 13.71 -11.52 -3.35
N MET A 188 13.03 -11.18 -2.25
CA MET A 188 13.64 -10.71 -1.01
C MET A 188 12.66 -10.84 0.17
N GLN A 189 13.18 -10.66 1.38
CA GLN A 189 12.36 -10.38 2.56
C GLN A 189 12.51 -8.91 2.93
N PHE A 190 11.42 -8.28 3.36
CA PHE A 190 11.42 -6.87 3.76
C PHE A 190 10.62 -6.63 5.01
N ASN A 191 11.01 -5.61 5.78
CA ASN A 191 10.26 -5.17 6.94
C ASN A 191 9.70 -3.78 6.64
N GLY A 192 8.57 -3.73 5.95
CA GLY A 192 7.93 -2.51 5.49
C GLY A 192 6.42 -2.66 5.41
N SER A 193 5.72 -1.54 5.44
CA SER A 193 4.26 -1.43 5.39
C SER A 193 3.72 -1.23 3.98
N ALA A 194 4.56 -0.91 3.00
CA ALA A 194 4.18 -0.82 1.59
C ALA A 194 5.41 -0.99 0.69
N LEU A 195 5.18 -1.36 -0.56
CA LEU A 195 6.17 -1.54 -1.60
C LEU A 195 5.73 -0.87 -2.90
N THR A 196 6.66 -0.24 -3.59
CA THR A 196 6.53 0.16 -4.99
C THR A 196 7.68 -0.41 -5.83
N ILE A 197 7.37 -0.74 -7.08
CA ILE A 197 8.34 -1.29 -8.03
C ILE A 197 8.48 -0.32 -9.19
N TYR A 198 9.72 0.08 -9.49
CA TYR A 198 10.02 0.95 -10.62
C TYR A 198 10.94 0.27 -11.62
N GLY A 199 10.66 0.50 -12.89
CA GLY A 199 11.45 -0.03 -13.99
C GLY A 199 10.91 0.41 -15.36
N PRO A 200 11.63 0.08 -16.44
CA PRO A 200 11.17 0.37 -17.79
C PRO A 200 9.82 -0.26 -18.12
N CYS A 201 8.98 0.49 -18.83
CA CYS A 201 7.73 -0.01 -19.40
C CYS A 201 7.59 0.45 -20.86
N GLY A 202 6.92 -0.33 -21.70
CA GLY A 202 6.85 -0.03 -23.13
C GLY A 202 6.26 -1.14 -23.98
N PRO A 203 6.37 -1.05 -25.32
CA PRO A 203 5.74 -2.00 -26.23
C PRO A 203 6.29 -3.42 -26.11
N SER A 204 7.55 -3.57 -25.71
CA SER A 204 8.21 -4.87 -25.51
C SER A 204 7.99 -5.48 -24.13
N SER A 205 7.45 -4.71 -23.18
CA SER A 205 7.13 -5.19 -21.83
C SER A 205 5.91 -6.11 -21.83
N GLY A 206 5.64 -6.79 -20.72
CA GLY A 206 4.55 -7.76 -20.62
C GLY A 206 3.95 -7.92 -19.23
N LEU A 207 3.43 -9.12 -18.98
CA LEU A 207 2.80 -9.47 -17.71
C LEU A 207 3.83 -9.77 -16.63
N ILE A 208 3.66 -9.12 -15.49
CA ILE A 208 4.41 -9.40 -14.27
C ILE A 208 3.46 -9.93 -13.20
N ARG A 209 3.97 -10.83 -12.36
CA ARG A 209 3.27 -11.28 -11.16
C ARG A 209 4.06 -10.88 -9.92
N VAL A 210 3.41 -10.15 -9.03
CA VAL A 210 3.96 -9.78 -7.72
C VAL A 210 3.30 -10.66 -6.67
N THR A 211 4.11 -11.39 -5.91
CA THR A 211 3.66 -12.23 -4.82
C THR A 211 4.19 -11.68 -3.51
N ILE A 212 3.30 -11.27 -2.60
CA ILE A 212 3.65 -10.81 -1.26
C ILE A 212 2.88 -11.63 -0.24
N ASP A 213 3.60 -12.34 0.64
CA ASP A 213 3.04 -13.26 1.65
C ASP A 213 2.05 -14.28 1.05
N GLY A 214 2.38 -14.79 -0.13
CA GLY A 214 1.55 -15.75 -0.87
C GLY A 214 0.31 -15.15 -1.54
N ARG A 215 0.08 -13.83 -1.48
CA ARG A 215 -0.94 -13.14 -2.27
C ARG A 215 -0.34 -12.66 -3.58
N GLU A 216 -0.99 -13.02 -4.68
CA GLU A 216 -0.54 -12.68 -6.02
C GLU A 216 -1.35 -11.52 -6.60
N ASP A 217 -0.66 -10.59 -7.26
CA ASP A 217 -1.24 -9.58 -8.14
C ASP A 217 -0.52 -9.63 -9.50
N THR A 218 -1.28 -9.48 -10.59
CA THR A 218 -0.75 -9.51 -11.95
C THR A 218 -0.98 -8.16 -12.61
N THR A 219 0.10 -7.53 -13.09
CA THR A 219 0.04 -6.24 -13.78
C THR A 219 0.59 -6.36 -15.20
N ASN A 220 -0.11 -5.74 -16.16
CA ASN A 220 0.41 -5.61 -17.52
C ASN A 220 1.23 -4.32 -17.65
N THR A 221 2.52 -4.48 -17.91
CA THR A 221 3.47 -3.38 -18.07
C THR A 221 3.61 -2.89 -19.51
N THR A 222 2.85 -3.46 -20.45
CA THR A 222 2.84 -3.04 -21.85
C THR A 222 2.30 -1.62 -21.98
N LYS A 223 3.05 -0.75 -22.66
CA LYS A 223 2.64 0.61 -23.02
C LYS A 223 2.91 0.91 -24.49
N PRO A 224 2.17 1.83 -25.12
CA PRO A 224 2.40 2.18 -26.53
C PRO A 224 3.73 2.90 -26.77
N LEU A 225 4.29 3.54 -25.74
CA LEU A 225 5.56 4.27 -25.81
C LEU A 225 6.54 3.71 -24.77
N GLN A 226 7.81 3.66 -25.15
CA GLN A 226 8.90 3.29 -24.26
C GLN A 226 9.13 4.39 -23.21
N SER A 227 9.31 3.97 -21.97
CA SER A 227 9.55 4.83 -20.81
C SER A 227 10.55 4.15 -19.89
N ASP A 228 11.63 4.83 -19.55
CA ASP A 228 12.76 4.19 -18.87
C ASP A 228 12.57 4.03 -17.35
N ASP A 229 11.56 4.70 -16.76
CA ASP A 229 11.25 4.60 -15.33
C ASP A 229 9.76 4.79 -15.04
N CYS A 230 9.02 3.69 -15.01
CA CYS A 230 7.59 3.65 -14.71
C CYS A 230 7.34 3.11 -13.31
N LEU A 231 6.26 3.56 -12.65
CA LEU A 231 5.72 2.88 -11.48
C LEU A 231 4.99 1.61 -11.96
N LEU A 232 5.68 0.47 -11.91
CA LEU A 232 5.18 -0.81 -12.43
C LEU A 232 4.12 -1.42 -11.51
N TYR A 233 4.29 -1.26 -10.20
CA TYR A 233 3.40 -1.82 -9.20
C TYR A 233 3.40 -0.98 -7.93
N GLN A 234 2.23 -0.90 -7.30
CA GLN A 234 2.01 -0.32 -5.99
C GLN A 234 1.26 -1.35 -5.15
N SER A 235 1.80 -1.72 -3.99
CA SER A 235 1.10 -2.62 -3.09
C SER A 235 -0.03 -1.94 -2.31
N GLN A 236 -0.94 -2.74 -1.78
CA GLN A 236 -1.73 -2.35 -0.61
C GLN A 236 -0.84 -2.12 0.62
N GLY A 237 -1.44 -1.64 1.71
CA GLY A 237 -0.77 -1.58 3.01
C GLY A 237 -0.54 -2.98 3.60
N TYR A 238 0.55 -3.15 4.34
CA TYR A 238 0.89 -4.35 5.11
C TYR A 238 1.18 -4.03 6.58
N SER A 239 1.01 -5.04 7.41
CA SER A 239 1.27 -4.98 8.86
C SER A 239 2.72 -4.61 9.15
N VAL A 240 2.93 -3.67 10.07
CA VAL A 240 4.27 -3.31 10.59
C VAL A 240 4.94 -4.43 11.40
N ASN A 241 4.19 -5.47 11.77
CA ASN A 241 4.63 -6.52 12.69
C ASN A 241 5.20 -7.71 11.91
N GLY A 242 6.45 -7.59 11.46
CA GLY A 242 7.21 -8.73 10.92
C GLY A 242 7.89 -8.45 9.58
N PHE A 243 8.55 -9.49 9.07
CA PHE A 243 9.07 -9.49 7.71
C PHE A 243 8.02 -10.05 6.76
N HIS A 244 7.91 -9.43 5.60
CA HIS A 244 7.13 -9.87 4.46
C HIS A 244 8.02 -10.57 3.44
N SER A 245 7.48 -11.60 2.83
CA SER A 245 8.08 -12.26 1.66
C SER A 245 7.66 -11.54 0.39
N PHE A 246 8.60 -11.26 -0.51
CA PHE A 246 8.34 -10.65 -1.81
C PHE A 246 8.97 -11.51 -2.92
N GLU A 247 8.20 -11.71 -3.98
CA GLU A 247 8.66 -12.26 -5.25
C GLU A 247 8.03 -11.48 -6.42
N LEU A 248 8.81 -11.22 -7.46
CA LEU A 248 8.34 -10.68 -8.72
C LEU A 248 8.78 -11.61 -9.85
N GLU A 249 7.82 -12.08 -10.65
CA GLU A 249 8.00 -13.04 -11.74
C GLU A 249 7.70 -12.41 -13.11
N ASN A 250 8.53 -12.74 -14.10
CA ASN A 250 8.23 -12.54 -15.51
C ASN A 250 7.27 -13.64 -16.00
N VAL A 251 6.01 -13.31 -16.28
CA VAL A 251 4.97 -14.32 -16.51
C VAL A 251 4.96 -14.81 -17.96
N ASP A 252 5.12 -13.90 -18.92
CA ASP A 252 4.88 -14.18 -20.34
C ASP A 252 6.17 -14.16 -21.20
N GLY A 253 7.33 -13.97 -20.57
CA GLY A 253 8.64 -13.98 -21.22
C GLY A 253 8.93 -12.73 -22.04
N ARG A 254 8.07 -11.71 -21.97
CA ARG A 254 8.38 -10.39 -22.52
C ARG A 254 9.40 -9.67 -21.63
N THR A 255 9.83 -8.48 -22.01
CA THR A 255 10.86 -7.78 -21.23
C THR A 255 10.32 -7.36 -19.86
N LEU A 256 10.96 -7.83 -18.79
CA LEU A 256 10.79 -7.33 -17.43
C LEU A 256 12.10 -6.69 -16.99
N ALA A 257 12.07 -5.42 -16.61
CA ALA A 257 13.25 -4.71 -16.15
C ALA A 257 12.96 -3.97 -14.84
N ILE A 258 13.94 -3.97 -13.92
CA ILE A 258 13.81 -3.40 -12.59
C ILE A 258 14.92 -2.39 -12.39
N ASN A 259 14.54 -1.15 -12.08
CA ASN A 259 15.46 -0.09 -11.69
C ASN A 259 15.61 -0.06 -10.17
N ARG A 260 14.50 -0.01 -9.43
CA ARG A 260 14.51 0.11 -7.96
C ARG A 260 13.21 -0.38 -7.32
N LEU A 261 13.28 -0.60 -6.02
CA LEU A 261 12.14 -0.84 -5.14
C LEU A 261 12.06 0.27 -4.12
N GLY A 262 10.88 0.86 -3.94
CA GLY A 262 10.61 1.83 -2.89
C GLY A 262 9.84 1.17 -1.75
N PHE A 263 10.22 1.49 -0.52
CA PHE A 263 9.58 0.96 0.68
C PHE A 263 9.19 2.07 1.62
N PHE A 264 8.09 1.83 2.32
CA PHE A 264 7.63 2.68 3.39
C PHE A 264 7.33 1.83 4.61
N ARG A 265 7.74 2.29 5.79
CA ARG A 265 7.47 1.61 7.05
C ARG A 265 6.94 2.59 8.07
N VAL A 266 5.81 2.24 8.66
CA VAL A 266 5.35 2.96 9.85
C VAL A 266 6.12 2.48 11.07
N LEU A 267 6.69 3.43 11.81
CA LEU A 267 7.36 3.21 13.07
C LEU A 267 6.35 3.28 14.21
N VAL A 268 5.85 2.11 14.61
CA VAL A 268 5.10 2.02 15.85
C VAL A 268 6.13 2.05 16.98
N ASN A 269 6.30 3.22 17.60
CA ASN A 269 7.01 3.31 18.86
C ASN A 269 6.34 2.33 19.82
N ALA A 270 7.09 1.33 20.28
CA ALA A 270 6.72 0.53 21.44
C ALA A 270 6.80 1.40 22.73
N GLN A 271 6.13 2.55 22.73
CA GLN A 271 5.73 3.27 23.92
C GLN A 271 4.28 2.90 24.27
N ILE A 272 3.99 1.61 24.28
CA ILE A 272 3.17 1.09 25.37
C ILE A 272 4.16 0.69 26.45
N HIS A 273 4.71 1.69 27.15
CA HIS A 273 5.17 1.45 28.51
C HIS A 273 3.98 0.87 29.25
N GLY A 274 4.15 -0.38 29.67
CA GLY A 274 3.06 -1.28 29.97
C GLY A 274 2.02 -0.65 30.90
N SER A 275 0.75 -0.76 30.49
CA SER A 275 -0.19 -1.26 31.49
C SER A 275 0.30 -2.66 31.83
N THR A 276 1.23 -2.74 32.80
CA THR A 276 1.21 -3.84 33.74
C THR A 276 -0.21 -3.81 34.32
N MET A 277 -1.17 -4.45 33.65
CA MET A 277 -2.25 -5.10 34.34
C MET A 277 -1.51 -6.03 35.29
N ALA A 278 -1.31 -5.53 36.51
CA ALA A 278 -0.44 -6.13 37.48
C ALA A 278 -0.80 -7.61 37.56
N ALA A 279 0.04 -8.48 37.00
CA ALA A 279 -0.04 -9.91 37.25
C ALA A 279 0.02 -10.14 38.77
N GLY A 280 0.65 -9.19 39.51
CA GLY A 280 0.58 -9.10 40.97
C GLY A 280 -0.81 -8.78 41.58
N LYS A 281 -1.72 -8.08 40.89
CA LYS A 281 -3.10 -7.87 41.37
C LYS A 281 -3.96 -9.11 41.17
N VAL A 282 -3.82 -9.84 40.06
CA VAL A 282 -4.57 -11.10 39.86
C VAL A 282 -4.00 -12.22 40.73
N ALA A 283 -2.67 -12.36 40.84
CA ALA A 283 -2.05 -13.32 41.75
C ALA A 283 -2.34 -13.00 43.22
N GLY A 284 -2.35 -11.72 43.61
CA GLY A 284 -2.69 -11.29 44.98
C GLY A 284 -4.13 -11.58 45.36
N ILE A 285 -5.09 -11.40 44.43
CA ILE A 285 -6.51 -11.73 44.66
C ILE A 285 -6.70 -13.24 44.76
N VAL A 286 -6.08 -14.04 43.89
CA VAL A 286 -6.22 -15.50 43.93
C VAL A 286 -5.62 -16.08 45.22
N VAL A 287 -4.42 -15.63 45.63
CA VAL A 287 -3.81 -16.06 46.90
C VAL A 287 -4.63 -15.59 48.10
N GLY A 288 -5.16 -14.36 48.07
CA GLY A 288 -6.03 -13.83 49.12
C GLY A 288 -7.33 -14.64 49.28
N VAL A 289 -7.98 -15.01 48.17
CA VAL A 289 -9.20 -15.82 48.18
C VAL A 289 -8.92 -17.24 48.70
N VAL A 290 -7.82 -17.88 48.26
CA VAL A 290 -7.46 -19.22 48.73
C VAL A 290 -7.17 -19.23 50.24
N LEU A 291 -6.44 -18.24 50.75
CA LEU A 291 -6.17 -18.12 52.19
C LEU A 291 -7.43 -17.82 53.01
N ALA A 292 -8.33 -16.97 52.50
CA ALA A 292 -9.61 -16.69 53.16
C ALA A 292 -10.51 -17.92 53.24
N VAL A 293 -10.58 -18.71 52.15
CA VAL A 293 -11.35 -19.97 52.12
C VAL A 293 -10.73 -20.99 53.09
N ALA A 294 -9.40 -21.13 53.13
CA ALA A 294 -8.74 -22.03 54.07
C ALA A 294 -9.01 -21.62 55.54
N ALA A 295 -8.96 -20.33 55.86
CA ALA A 295 -9.27 -19.82 57.19
C ALA A 295 -10.74 -20.09 57.59
N LEU A 296 -11.69 -19.94 56.65
CA LEU A 296 -13.09 -20.26 56.87
C LEU A 296 -13.32 -21.75 57.14
N ILE A 297 -12.63 -22.64 56.42
CA ILE A 297 -12.69 -24.10 56.65
C ILE A 297 -12.14 -24.46 58.05
N ILE A 298 -11.04 -23.83 58.47
CA ILE A 298 -10.47 -24.04 59.81
C ILE A 298 -11.41 -23.52 60.90
N LEU A 299 -12.00 -22.33 60.73
CA LEU A 299 -12.97 -21.78 61.68
C LEU A 299 -14.24 -22.63 61.76
N TYR A 300 -14.73 -23.12 60.62
CA TYR A 300 -15.90 -23.99 60.58
C TYR A 300 -15.63 -25.34 61.24
N SER A 301 -14.48 -25.97 60.95
CA SER A 301 -14.11 -27.26 61.54
C SER A 301 -13.85 -27.18 63.05
N THR A 302 -13.25 -26.08 63.54
CA THR A 302 -13.03 -25.86 64.97
C THR A 302 -14.33 -25.55 65.73
N ARG A 303 -15.26 -24.77 65.14
CA ARG A 303 -16.62 -24.59 65.70
C ARG A 303 -17.42 -25.89 65.69
N SER A 304 -17.35 -26.67 64.61
CA SER A 304 -17.99 -27.98 64.51
C SER A 304 -17.45 -28.97 65.55
N ARG A 305 -16.12 -29.02 65.76
CA ARG A 305 -15.51 -29.83 66.84
C ARG A 305 -15.98 -29.40 68.23
N LYS A 306 -16.04 -28.09 68.51
CA LYS A 306 -16.55 -27.58 69.80
C LYS A 306 -18.04 -27.89 70.00
N SER A 307 -18.84 -27.89 68.94
CA SER A 307 -20.24 -28.31 68.99
C SER A 307 -20.37 -29.81 69.27
N ARG A 308 -19.55 -30.66 68.62
CA ARG A 308 -19.52 -32.12 68.87
C ARG A 308 -19.03 -32.49 70.27
N GLN A 309 -18.08 -31.73 70.86
CA GLN A 309 -17.64 -31.95 72.24
C GLN A 309 -18.70 -31.58 73.29
N LYS A 310 -19.69 -30.74 72.96
CA LYS A 310 -20.82 -30.48 73.87
C LYS A 310 -21.89 -31.58 73.86
N ILE A 311 -21.89 -32.46 72.85
CA ILE A 311 -22.85 -33.56 72.71
C ILE A 311 -22.33 -34.86 73.38
N ASN A 312 -21.01 -34.99 73.59
CA ASN A 312 -20.39 -36.16 74.24
C ASN A 312 -19.93 -35.87 75.67
N LYS A 313 -20.87 -35.54 76.58
CA LYS A 313 -20.67 -35.80 78.02
C LYS A 313 -21.39 -37.10 78.38
N PRO A 314 -20.68 -38.23 78.55
CA PRO A 314 -21.30 -39.47 78.99
C PRO A 314 -21.67 -39.39 80.47
N TRP A 315 -22.93 -39.73 80.76
CA TRP A 315 -23.41 -40.16 82.07
C TRP A 315 -22.59 -41.38 82.53
N THR A 316 -21.87 -41.28 83.63
CA THR A 316 -21.29 -42.43 84.30
C THR A 316 -22.25 -42.93 85.37
N VAL A 317 -22.85 -44.09 85.08
CA VAL A 317 -23.63 -44.91 86.00
C VAL A 317 -22.67 -45.66 86.93
N LEU A 318 -23.04 -45.70 88.21
CA LEU A 318 -22.35 -46.36 89.33
C LEU A 318 -22.35 -47.89 89.19
N CYS A 319 -21.22 -48.52 89.53
CA CYS A 319 -21.12 -49.90 90.02
C CYS A 319 -19.80 -50.08 90.80
N SER A 320 -19.84 -49.86 92.12
CA SER A 320 -19.25 -50.69 93.19
C SER A 320 -19.46 -49.99 94.52
#